data_AF-A0A822AZN3-F1
#
_entry.id   AF-A0A822AZN3-F1
#
_cell.length_a   1.000
_cell.length_b   1.000
_cell.length_c   1.000
_cell.angle_alpha   90.00
_cell.angle_beta   90.00
_cell.angle_gamma   90.00
#
_symmetry.space_group_name_H-M   'P 1'
#
loop_
_entity.id
_entity.type
_entity.pdbx_description
1 polymer ?
#
loop_
_entity_poly.entity_id
_entity_poly.type
_entity_poly.pdbx_seq_one_letter_code
_entity_poly.pdbx_strand_id
1 'polypeptide(L)'
;IAARIGFPVVIKASQGGGGKGIRKSMSKDDFENCFGQVQTEVPGSPIFLMKYVKNCQHLEVQILADQSGQAISLFGRDCTIQRHHQKIIEEAPAIIAPRELLEQMEKAAVRLAKMVGYIAMGICLHRIKDIRLLYGEEPYGISPINFDEPRETPKPHGHAIAARITSENPDEASFQF
;
A
#
# COMPACT_ATOMS: atom_id res chain seq x y z
N ILE A 1 19.14 15.15 12.65
CA ILE A 1 17.78 14.79 12.19
C ILE A 1 17.21 13.60 12.97
N ALA A 2 17.90 12.45 13.03
CA ALA A 2 17.42 11.26 13.76
C ALA A 2 17.03 11.54 15.23
N ALA A 3 17.86 12.28 15.97
CA ALA A 3 17.56 12.68 17.35
C ALA A 3 16.25 13.50 17.49
N ARG A 4 15.88 14.30 16.48
CA ARG A 4 14.63 15.07 16.45
C ARG A 4 13.40 14.18 16.23
N ILE A 5 13.54 13.12 15.43
CA ILE A 5 12.49 12.11 15.22
C ILE A 5 12.36 11.21 16.46
N GLY A 6 13.50 10.97 17.14
CA GLY A 6 13.63 10.07 18.28
C GLY A 6 13.76 8.62 17.84
N PHE A 7 14.75 7.92 18.38
CA PHE A 7 14.95 6.48 18.12
C PHE A 7 13.82 5.62 18.72
N PRO A 8 13.58 4.40 18.21
CA PRO A 8 14.15 3.83 16.98
C PRO A 8 13.65 4.53 15.71
N VAL A 9 14.48 4.52 14.66
CA VAL A 9 14.18 5.08 13.33
C VAL A 9 14.36 4.05 12.22
N VAL A 10 13.66 4.24 11.11
CA VAL A 10 13.90 3.49 9.86
C VAL A 10 14.61 4.41 8.87
N ILE A 11 15.70 3.91 8.32
CA ILE A 11 16.49 4.53 7.26
C ILE A 11 16.02 3.89 5.94
N LYS A 12 15.58 4.71 4.98
CA LYS A 12 15.07 4.24 3.68
C LYS A 12 15.70 4.96 2.51
N ALA A 13 16.15 4.21 1.52
CA ALA A 13 16.46 4.72 0.18
C ALA A 13 15.16 5.02 -0.58
N SER A 14 15.10 6.15 -1.29
CA SER A 14 13.91 6.60 -2.02
C SER A 14 13.61 5.76 -3.26
N GLN A 15 14.62 5.11 -3.82
CA GLN A 15 14.53 4.29 -5.03
C GLN A 15 14.72 2.79 -4.73
N GLY A 16 14.59 2.39 -3.46
CA GLY A 16 14.59 0.98 -3.07
C GLY A 16 13.27 0.26 -3.41
N GLY A 17 13.31 -1.06 -3.53
CA GLY A 17 12.14 -1.90 -3.82
C GLY A 17 12.29 -3.31 -3.24
N GLY A 18 11.17 -3.95 -2.93
CA GLY A 18 11.15 -5.35 -2.45
C GLY A 18 11.88 -5.57 -1.12
N GLY A 19 11.93 -4.58 -0.23
CA GLY A 19 12.64 -4.65 1.04
C GLY A 19 14.11 -4.19 1.00
N LYS A 20 14.68 -3.92 -0.17
CA LYS A 20 16.04 -3.37 -0.32
C LYS A 20 16.11 -1.89 0.07
N GLY A 21 17.24 -1.47 0.63
CA GLY A 21 17.49 -0.08 1.02
C GLY A 21 16.71 0.32 2.27
N ILE A 22 16.40 -0.63 3.15
CA ILE A 22 15.66 -0.40 4.40
C ILE A 22 16.48 -0.94 5.56
N ARG A 23 16.75 -0.11 6.57
CA ARG A 23 17.38 -0.52 7.83
C ARG A 23 16.72 0.11 9.04
N LYS A 24 16.61 -0.65 10.12
CA LYS A 24 16.14 -0.19 11.43
C LYS A 24 17.36 0.13 12.28
N SER A 25 17.43 1.35 12.79
CA SER A 25 18.44 1.80 13.76
C SER A 25 17.76 2.06 15.10
N MET A 26 18.26 1.37 16.13
CA MET A 26 17.69 1.36 17.48
C MET A 26 18.24 2.50 18.34
N SER A 27 19.43 3.00 18.04
CA SER A 27 20.09 4.05 18.82
C SER A 27 20.97 4.94 17.95
N LYS A 28 21.62 5.93 18.57
CA LYS A 28 22.61 6.75 17.87
C LYS A 28 23.84 5.94 17.44
N ASP A 29 24.19 4.92 18.22
CA ASP A 29 25.44 4.18 18.07
C ASP A 29 25.40 3.23 16.86
N ASP A 30 24.24 2.65 16.55
CA ASP A 30 24.08 1.77 15.38
C ASP A 30 23.73 2.51 14.08
N PHE A 31 23.43 3.81 14.17
CA PHE A 31 22.90 4.59 13.06
C PHE A 31 23.85 4.68 11.87
N GLU A 32 25.13 5.01 12.09
CA GLU A 32 26.12 5.20 11.01
C GLU A 32 26.31 3.91 10.20
N ASN A 33 26.40 2.77 10.89
CA ASN A 33 26.49 1.46 10.25
C ASN A 33 25.24 1.15 9.41
N CYS A 34 24.04 1.32 10.00
CA CYS A 34 22.79 1.10 9.26
C CYS A 34 22.66 2.03 8.04
N PHE A 35 23.12 3.28 8.16
CA PHE A 35 23.09 4.24 7.06
C PHE A 35 24.03 3.83 5.92
N GLY A 36 25.27 3.45 6.24
CA GLY A 36 26.24 2.96 5.26
C GLY A 36 25.76 1.70 4.52
N GLN A 37 25.06 0.80 5.20
CA GLN A 37 24.43 -0.36 4.58
C GLN A 37 23.37 0.06 3.54
N VAL A 38 22.48 1.00 3.86
CA VAL A 38 21.47 1.49 2.90
C VAL A 38 22.13 2.15 1.68
N GLN A 39 23.17 2.96 1.89
CA GLN A 39 23.94 3.57 0.78
C GLN A 39 24.57 2.52 -0.13
N THR A 40 25.05 1.42 0.45
CA THR A 40 25.69 0.33 -0.30
C THR A 40 24.66 -0.50 -1.07
N GLU A 41 23.48 -0.75 -0.47
CA GLU A 41 22.40 -1.50 -1.13
C GLU A 41 21.77 -0.74 -2.29
N VAL A 42 21.66 0.59 -2.18
CA VAL A 42 21.07 1.44 -3.23
C VAL A 42 21.95 2.67 -3.50
N PRO A 43 23.09 2.49 -4.20
CA PRO A 43 24.04 3.56 -4.46
C PRO A 43 23.41 4.74 -5.19
N GLY A 44 23.72 5.96 -4.75
CA GLY A 44 23.24 7.21 -5.36
C GLY A 44 21.77 7.56 -5.06
N SER A 45 21.03 6.69 -4.37
CA SER A 45 19.63 6.98 -4.03
C SER A 45 19.53 8.00 -2.88
N PRO A 46 18.62 8.99 -2.96
CA PRO A 46 18.33 9.85 -1.83
C PRO A 46 17.82 9.03 -0.63
N ILE A 47 18.37 9.26 0.55
CA ILE A 47 17.98 8.56 1.79
C ILE A 47 17.17 9.50 2.68
N PHE A 48 16.08 8.97 3.23
CA PHE A 48 15.25 9.66 4.22
C PHE A 48 15.08 8.82 5.50
N LEU A 49 14.67 9.49 6.57
CA LEU A 49 14.44 8.89 7.88
C LEU A 49 12.97 9.00 8.25
N MET A 50 12.44 7.94 8.83
CA MET A 50 11.10 7.94 9.40
C MET A 50 11.09 7.31 10.79
N LYS A 51 10.10 7.67 11.61
CA LYS A 51 9.90 7.04 12.91
C LYS A 51 9.58 5.56 12.71
N TYR A 52 10.23 4.68 13.47
CA TYR A 52 9.85 3.26 13.49
C TYR A 52 8.61 3.09 14.37
N VAL A 53 7.58 2.48 13.80
CA VAL A 53 6.32 2.16 14.48
C VAL A 53 6.29 0.65 14.72
N LYS A 54 6.05 0.25 15.96
CA LYS A 54 5.88 -1.16 16.36
C LYS A 54 4.41 -1.52 16.37
N ASN A 55 4.11 -2.81 16.21
CA ASN A 55 2.75 -3.36 16.31
C ASN A 55 1.74 -2.63 15.42
N CYS A 56 2.16 -2.26 14.20
CA CYS A 56 1.29 -1.59 13.23
C CYS A 56 0.61 -2.60 12.32
N GLN A 57 -0.60 -2.26 11.90
CA GLN A 57 -1.25 -2.93 10.77
C GLN A 57 -0.78 -2.25 9.48
N HIS A 58 -0.39 -3.04 8.49
CA HIS A 58 0.00 -2.55 7.17
C HIS A 58 -1.19 -2.70 6.24
N LEU A 59 -1.96 -1.62 6.10
CA LEU A 59 -3.16 -1.59 5.27
C LEU A 59 -2.92 -0.76 4.02
N GLU A 60 -3.44 -1.23 2.90
CA GLU A 60 -3.32 -0.56 1.60
C GLU A 60 -4.70 -0.39 0.97
N VAL A 61 -4.91 0.70 0.23
CA VAL A 61 -6.11 0.89 -0.61
C VAL A 61 -5.71 0.69 -2.05
N GLN A 62 -6.44 -0.17 -2.76
CA GLN A 62 -6.29 -0.26 -4.20
C GLN A 62 -7.02 0.90 -4.87
N ILE A 63 -6.32 1.66 -5.70
CA ILE A 63 -6.90 2.75 -6.51
C ILE A 63 -6.87 2.35 -7.99
N LEU A 64 -7.89 2.78 -8.72
CA LEU A 64 -7.90 2.80 -10.18
C LEU A 64 -8.27 4.22 -10.64
N ALA A 65 -7.55 4.75 -11.62
CA ALA A 65 -7.78 6.09 -12.13
C ALA A 65 -7.57 6.15 -13.64
N ASP A 66 -8.28 7.04 -14.32
CA ASP A 66 -8.26 7.18 -15.78
C ASP A 66 -7.85 8.60 -16.24
N GLN A 67 -7.70 8.74 -17.55
CA GLN A 67 -7.32 9.99 -18.21
C GLN A 67 -8.38 11.10 -18.13
N SER A 68 -9.61 10.78 -17.73
CA SER A 68 -10.67 11.78 -17.53
C SER A 68 -10.58 12.48 -16.17
N GLY A 69 -9.61 12.08 -15.33
CA GLY A 69 -9.44 12.58 -13.97
C GLY A 69 -10.31 11.85 -12.94
N GLN A 70 -10.99 10.77 -13.33
CA GLN A 70 -11.73 9.92 -12.41
C GLN A 70 -10.79 9.00 -11.67
N ALA A 71 -11.08 8.76 -10.39
CA ALA A 71 -10.39 7.78 -9.56
C ALA A 71 -11.36 7.14 -8.57
N ILE A 72 -11.20 5.84 -8.32
CA ILE A 72 -12.03 5.03 -7.44
C ILE A 72 -11.17 4.15 -6.53
N SER A 73 -11.71 3.75 -5.38
CA SER A 73 -11.15 2.66 -4.58
C SER A 73 -11.72 1.30 -5.02
N LEU A 74 -10.89 0.27 -4.97
CA LEU A 74 -11.28 -1.14 -5.11
C LEU A 74 -11.11 -1.86 -3.76
N PHE A 75 -11.48 -1.17 -2.68
CA PHE A 75 -11.33 -1.59 -1.30
C PHE A 75 -9.88 -1.67 -0.78
N GLY A 76 -9.76 -2.07 0.49
CA GLY A 76 -8.48 -2.23 1.17
C GLY A 76 -7.97 -3.67 1.22
N ARG A 77 -6.65 -3.81 1.37
CA ARG A 77 -5.94 -5.06 1.68
C ARG A 77 -5.23 -4.99 3.02
N ASP A 78 -5.22 -6.10 3.74
CA ASP A 78 -4.33 -6.30 4.88
C ASP A 78 -3.05 -7.00 4.41
N CYS A 79 -1.91 -6.32 4.55
CA CYS A 79 -0.58 -6.82 4.21
C CYS A 79 0.31 -6.87 5.45
N THR A 80 -0.27 -6.94 6.65
CA THR A 80 0.47 -6.86 7.94
C THR A 80 1.47 -8.00 8.11
N ILE A 81 1.16 -9.19 7.60
CA ILE A 81 2.01 -10.37 7.73
C ILE A 81 3.20 -10.27 6.76
N GLN A 82 4.35 -9.86 7.32
CA GLN A 82 5.58 -9.60 6.59
C GLN A 82 6.77 -10.31 7.23
N ARG A 83 7.73 -10.71 6.40
CA ARG A 83 9.06 -11.21 6.83
C ARG A 83 10.13 -10.44 6.08
N HIS A 84 11.14 -9.93 6.79
CA HIS A 84 12.22 -9.11 6.22
C HIS A 84 11.73 -7.97 5.30
N HIS A 85 10.65 -7.29 5.72
CA HIS A 85 10.02 -6.19 4.95
C HIS A 85 9.44 -6.61 3.59
N GLN A 86 9.13 -7.90 3.42
CA GLN A 86 8.44 -8.45 2.26
C GLN A 86 7.08 -8.99 2.70
N LYS A 87 6.04 -8.75 1.87
CA LYS A 87 4.70 -9.28 2.09
C LYS A 87 4.68 -10.79 1.90
N ILE A 88 4.12 -11.50 2.88
CA ILE A 88 4.03 -12.97 2.88
C ILE A 88 2.58 -13.41 2.70
N ILE A 89 1.67 -12.86 3.50
CA ILE A 89 0.23 -13.06 3.37
C ILE A 89 -0.44 -11.72 3.11
N GLU A 90 -1.38 -11.71 2.17
CA GLU A 90 -2.24 -10.55 1.90
C GLU A 90 -3.70 -10.99 1.88
N GLU A 91 -4.58 -10.21 2.51
CA GLU A 91 -6.01 -10.51 2.60
C GLU A 91 -6.86 -9.36 2.04
N ALA A 92 -7.96 -9.70 1.38
CA ALA A 92 -8.94 -8.75 0.86
C ALA A 92 -10.39 -9.25 1.06
N PRO A 93 -11.31 -8.42 1.59
CA PRO A 93 -11.07 -7.06 2.07
C PRO A 93 -10.28 -7.03 3.38
N ALA A 94 -9.66 -5.89 3.69
CA ALA A 94 -9.13 -5.64 5.03
C ALA A 94 -10.27 -5.67 6.07
N ILE A 95 -10.23 -6.61 7.01
CA ILE A 95 -11.25 -6.78 8.07
C ILE A 95 -10.74 -6.41 9.46
N ILE A 96 -9.43 -6.19 9.61
CA ILE A 96 -8.77 -5.98 10.91
C ILE A 96 -9.03 -4.58 11.50
N ALA A 97 -9.45 -3.63 10.67
CA ALA A 97 -9.71 -2.25 11.06
C ALA A 97 -11.21 -1.92 11.01
N PRO A 98 -11.69 -0.95 11.82
CA PRO A 98 -13.07 -0.50 11.77
C PRO A 98 -13.47 -0.03 10.38
N ARG A 99 -14.69 -0.34 9.96
CA ARG A 99 -15.19 0.01 8.61
C ARG A 99 -15.10 1.51 8.31
N GLU A 100 -15.43 2.35 9.29
CA GLU A 100 -15.33 3.81 9.15
C GLU A 100 -13.89 4.27 8.86
N LEU A 101 -12.89 3.67 9.51
CA LEU A 101 -11.49 3.98 9.26
C LEU A 101 -11.08 3.57 7.84
N LEU A 102 -11.50 2.39 7.39
CA LEU A 102 -11.24 1.92 6.03
C LEU A 102 -11.88 2.84 4.97
N GLU A 103 -13.11 3.29 5.20
CA GLU A 103 -13.78 4.25 4.32
C GLU A 103 -13.06 5.61 4.28
N GLN A 104 -12.54 6.08 5.42
CA GLN A 104 -11.70 7.28 5.47
C GLN A 104 -10.39 7.08 4.69
N MET A 105 -9.74 5.93 4.82
CA MET A 105 -8.55 5.57 4.05
C MET A 105 -8.84 5.55 2.55
N GLU A 106 -9.94 4.92 2.14
CA GLU A 106 -10.36 4.85 0.74
C GLU A 106 -10.60 6.25 0.15
N LYS A 107 -11.36 7.10 0.85
CA LYS A 107 -11.61 8.49 0.44
C LYS A 107 -10.33 9.31 0.36
N ALA A 108 -9.41 9.12 1.31
CA ALA A 108 -8.12 9.81 1.29
C ALA A 108 -7.24 9.39 0.10
N ALA A 109 -7.20 8.10 -0.21
CA ALA A 109 -6.44 7.56 -1.34
C ALA A 109 -7.03 8.04 -2.69
N VAL A 110 -8.35 8.03 -2.86
CA VAL A 110 -9.02 8.57 -4.06
C VAL A 110 -8.73 10.06 -4.22
N ARG A 111 -8.86 10.85 -3.14
CA ARG A 111 -8.54 12.29 -3.17
C ARG A 111 -7.10 12.55 -3.60
N LEU A 112 -6.14 11.82 -3.04
CA LEU A 112 -4.74 11.96 -3.42
C LEU A 112 -4.53 11.66 -4.92
N ALA A 113 -5.11 10.56 -5.41
CA ALA A 113 -5.03 10.18 -6.81
C ALA A 113 -5.62 11.24 -7.75
N LYS A 114 -6.80 11.78 -7.43
CA LYS A 114 -7.41 12.90 -8.18
C LYS A 114 -6.51 14.15 -8.15
N MET A 115 -5.98 14.51 -6.99
CA MET A 115 -5.14 15.72 -6.81
C MET A 115 -3.85 15.69 -7.64
N VAL A 116 -3.22 14.52 -7.78
CA VAL A 116 -1.97 14.39 -8.56
C VAL A 116 -2.22 14.06 -10.03
N GLY A 117 -3.48 13.95 -10.46
CA GLY A 117 -3.83 13.54 -11.83
C GLY A 117 -3.32 12.14 -12.15
N TYR A 118 -3.43 11.20 -11.19
CA TYR A 118 -2.95 9.84 -11.37
C TYR A 118 -3.71 9.15 -12.52
N ILE A 119 -2.99 8.57 -13.47
CA ILE A 119 -3.55 7.82 -14.59
C ILE A 119 -2.98 6.42 -14.54
N ALA A 120 -3.82 5.44 -14.22
CA ALA A 120 -3.45 4.02 -14.22
C ALA A 120 -3.83 3.33 -15.53
N MET A 121 -4.98 3.72 -16.10
CA MET A 121 -5.57 3.07 -17.26
C MET A 121 -5.80 4.06 -18.41
N GLY A 122 -5.59 3.61 -19.64
CA GLY A 122 -5.88 4.38 -20.86
C GLY A 122 -7.35 4.37 -21.28
N ILE A 123 -8.21 3.64 -20.56
CA ILE A 123 -9.65 3.52 -20.84
C ILE A 123 -10.42 4.18 -19.69
N CYS A 124 -11.46 4.96 -20.01
CA CYS A 124 -12.29 5.58 -18.99
C CYS A 124 -12.96 4.50 -18.12
N LEU A 125 -12.98 4.69 -16.80
CA LEU A 125 -13.43 3.71 -15.81
C LEU A 125 -14.85 3.24 -16.06
N HIS A 126 -15.75 4.16 -16.43
CA HIS A 126 -17.15 3.86 -16.74
C HIS A 126 -17.35 2.97 -17.98
N ARG A 127 -16.29 2.68 -18.75
CA ARG A 127 -16.31 1.77 -19.90
C ARG A 127 -15.68 0.41 -19.58
N ILE A 128 -15.13 0.23 -18.39
CA ILE A 128 -14.55 -1.04 -17.95
C ILE A 128 -15.70 -1.90 -17.41
N LYS A 129 -15.98 -3.03 -18.09
CA LYS A 129 -17.06 -3.96 -17.77
C LYS A 129 -17.13 -4.31 -16.27
N ASP A 130 -15.99 -4.68 -15.68
CA ASP A 130 -15.95 -5.10 -14.28
C ASP A 130 -16.19 -3.94 -13.31
N ILE A 131 -15.81 -2.71 -13.67
CA ILE A 131 -16.17 -1.52 -12.90
C ILE A 131 -17.66 -1.24 -13.00
N ARG A 132 -18.26 -1.37 -14.19
CA ARG A 132 -19.72 -1.22 -14.33
C ARG A 132 -20.47 -2.21 -13.45
N LEU A 133 -20.09 -3.48 -13.52
CA LEU A 133 -20.66 -4.54 -12.67
C LEU A 133 -20.48 -4.26 -11.18
N LEU A 134 -19.29 -3.80 -10.77
CA LEU A 134 -19.00 -3.44 -9.38
C LEU A 134 -19.91 -2.34 -8.83
N TYR A 135 -20.36 -1.43 -9.71
CA TYR A 135 -21.24 -0.30 -9.38
C TYR A 135 -22.72 -0.55 -9.74
N GLY A 136 -23.10 -1.80 -10.05
CA GLY A 136 -24.50 -2.17 -10.35
C GLY A 136 -25.02 -1.69 -11.70
N GLU A 137 -24.13 -1.36 -12.64
CA GLU A 137 -24.46 -0.81 -13.95
C GLU A 137 -24.41 -1.88 -15.06
N GLU A 138 -25.09 -1.62 -16.19
CA GLU A 138 -25.13 -2.55 -17.33
C GLU A 138 -23.71 -2.81 -17.89
N PRO A 139 -23.25 -4.08 -18.03
CA PRO A 139 -21.84 -4.40 -18.27
C PRO A 139 -21.21 -3.80 -19.54
N TYR A 140 -21.98 -3.60 -20.61
CA TYR A 140 -21.50 -3.08 -21.89
C TYR A 140 -21.93 -1.63 -22.15
N GLY A 141 -22.45 -0.96 -21.12
CA GLY A 141 -22.95 0.39 -21.20
C GLY A 141 -21.82 1.40 -21.36
N ILE A 142 -22.15 2.54 -21.97
CA ILE A 142 -21.22 3.66 -22.14
C ILE A 142 -21.65 4.90 -21.35
N SER A 143 -22.78 4.83 -20.62
CA SER A 143 -23.25 5.93 -19.80
C SER A 143 -22.18 6.30 -18.75
N PRO A 144 -21.99 7.60 -18.45
CA PRO A 144 -21.18 8.02 -17.32
C PRO A 144 -21.70 7.39 -16.02
N ILE A 145 -20.78 7.05 -15.12
CA ILE A 145 -21.11 6.61 -13.75
C ILE A 145 -20.69 7.75 -12.82
N ASN A 146 -21.58 8.15 -11.92
CA ASN A 146 -21.21 9.05 -10.82
C ASN A 146 -20.52 8.22 -9.74
N PHE A 147 -19.18 8.23 -9.73
CA PHE A 147 -18.40 7.46 -8.76
C PHE A 147 -18.38 8.09 -7.36
N ASP A 148 -18.68 9.38 -7.24
CA ASP A 148 -18.72 10.08 -5.96
C ASP A 148 -20.05 9.85 -5.24
N GLU A 149 -21.16 9.70 -5.99
CA GLU A 149 -22.50 9.36 -5.49
C GLU A 149 -23.12 8.25 -6.35
N PRO A 150 -22.67 7.00 -6.21
CA PRO A 150 -23.15 5.91 -7.03
C PRO A 150 -24.56 5.46 -6.60
N ARG A 151 -25.34 4.97 -7.57
CA ARG A 151 -26.67 4.40 -7.30
C ARG A 151 -26.60 3.20 -6.37
N GLU A 152 -25.60 2.35 -6.58
CA GLU A 152 -25.26 1.24 -5.71
C GLU A 152 -23.83 1.42 -5.19
N THR A 153 -23.67 1.37 -3.87
CA THR A 153 -22.34 1.42 -3.25
C THR A 153 -21.64 0.07 -3.43
N PRO A 154 -20.45 0.03 -4.06
CA PRO A 154 -19.67 -1.20 -4.18
C PRO A 154 -19.42 -1.85 -2.82
N LYS A 155 -19.54 -3.18 -2.78
CA LYS A 155 -19.20 -3.98 -1.60
C LYS A 155 -18.27 -5.12 -2.00
N PRO A 156 -17.27 -5.47 -1.17
CA PRO A 156 -16.49 -6.67 -1.38
C PRO A 156 -17.40 -7.90 -1.46
N HIS A 157 -17.13 -8.79 -2.41
CA HIS A 157 -17.83 -10.07 -2.52
C HIS A 157 -16.85 -11.22 -2.22
N GLY A 158 -17.11 -11.92 -1.12
CA GLY A 158 -16.22 -12.99 -0.63
C GLY A 158 -14.98 -12.47 0.10
N HIS A 159 -14.01 -13.35 0.28
CA HIS A 159 -12.72 -13.08 0.91
C HIS A 159 -11.62 -13.78 0.11
N ALA A 160 -10.51 -13.09 -0.14
CA ALA A 160 -9.37 -13.61 -0.85
C ALA A 160 -8.12 -13.52 0.01
N ILE A 161 -7.31 -14.57 -0.03
CA ILE A 161 -6.00 -14.65 0.63
C ILE A 161 -4.96 -14.99 -0.41
N ALA A 162 -3.90 -14.20 -0.48
CA ALA A 162 -2.71 -14.49 -1.26
C ALA A 162 -1.58 -14.92 -0.33
N ALA A 163 -0.81 -15.93 -0.73
CA ALA A 163 0.35 -16.40 0.00
C ALA A 163 1.57 -16.46 -0.92
N ARG A 164 2.70 -15.91 -0.45
CA ARG A 164 3.97 -15.98 -1.16
C ARG A 164 4.69 -17.27 -0.81
N ILE A 165 4.87 -18.13 -1.81
CA ILE A 165 5.62 -19.38 -1.69
C ILE A 165 7.06 -19.14 -2.19
N THR A 166 8.04 -19.54 -1.38
CA THR A 166 9.48 -19.43 -1.67
C THR A 166 10.20 -20.72 -1.29
N SER A 167 11.45 -20.87 -1.71
CA SER A 167 12.34 -21.95 -1.25
C SER A 167 13.14 -21.57 0.00
N GLU A 168 12.76 -20.50 0.71
CA GLU A 168 13.47 -20.04 1.90
C GLU A 168 13.17 -20.96 3.08
N ASN A 169 14.22 -21.33 3.83
CA ASN A 169 14.05 -22.13 5.04
C ASN A 169 13.36 -21.27 6.13
N PRO A 170 12.18 -21.68 6.65
CA PRO A 170 11.51 -20.95 7.72
C PRO A 170 12.34 -20.91 9.01
N ASP A 171 13.17 -21.92 9.26
CA ASP A 171 13.91 -22.07 10.53
C ASP A 171 15.21 -21.25 10.58
N GLU A 172 15.70 -20.77 9.44
CA GLU A 172 16.96 -20.02 9.34
C GLU A 172 16.82 -18.52 9.63
N ALA A 173 15.61 -17.96 9.64
CA ALA A 173 15.43 -16.58 10.09
C ALA A 173 14.82 -16.53 11.49
N SER A 174 15.49 -15.81 12.38
CA SER A 174 14.88 -15.35 13.61
C SER A 174 13.66 -14.48 13.29
N PHE A 175 12.48 -14.87 13.79
CA PHE A 175 11.28 -14.05 13.76
C PHE A 175 11.52 -12.80 14.63
N GLN A 176 11.96 -11.71 14.03
CA GLN A 176 11.88 -10.40 14.66
C GLN A 176 10.55 -9.76 14.25
N PHE A 177 9.54 -9.94 15.09
CA PHE A 177 8.32 -9.12 15.07
C PHE A 177 8.65 -7.66 15.38
#